data_AF-A0A6A7AK10-F1
#
_entry.id   AF-A0A6A7AK10-F1
#
_cell.length_a   1.000
_cell.length_b   1.000
_cell.length_c   1.000
_cell.angle_alpha   90.00
_cell.angle_beta   90.00
_cell.angle_gamma   90.00
#
_symmetry.space_group_name_H-M   'P 1'
#
loop_
_entity.id
_entity.type
_entity.pdbx_description
1 polymer ?
#
loop_
_entity_poly.entity_id
_entity_poly.type
_entity_poly.pdbx_seq_one_letter_code
_entity_poly.pdbx_strand_id
1 'polypeptide(L)'
;MVKTLTYSGCDTICIIPPAHKDKYDITAELITAARKANVPNVLFISSAGADMAERGKQPHLRQFVDLECLVMAATGDGTMSTGHSPVVIRAGFYAENILTYAPQAQKDAILPLPMGTSHLIAPVARADVAQLAAHVLTGSGATASMVGTADNSWCSLDPD
;
A
#
# COMPACT_ATOMS: atom_id res chain seq x y z
N MET A 1 4.23 -16.79 -10.84
CA MET A 1 3.45 -15.54 -10.97
C MET A 1 3.74 -14.75 -12.25
N VAL A 2 5.01 -14.51 -12.65
CA VAL A 2 5.36 -13.70 -13.85
C VAL A 2 4.58 -14.08 -15.12
N LYS A 3 4.58 -15.38 -15.48
CA LYS A 3 3.85 -15.87 -16.67
C LYS A 3 2.37 -15.51 -16.66
N THR A 4 1.73 -15.57 -15.49
CA THR A 4 0.31 -15.23 -15.32
C THR A 4 0.07 -13.75 -15.57
N LEU A 5 0.88 -12.87 -14.97
CA LEU A 5 0.78 -11.41 -15.14
C LEU A 5 1.01 -10.97 -16.59
N THR A 6 2.02 -11.55 -17.24
CA THR A 6 2.31 -11.25 -18.65
C THR A 6 1.20 -11.77 -19.56
N TYR A 7 0.73 -13.01 -19.35
CA TYR A 7 -0.31 -13.61 -20.19
C TYR A 7 -1.66 -12.89 -20.04
N SER A 8 -1.99 -12.42 -18.83
CA SER A 8 -3.23 -11.67 -18.61
C SER A 8 -3.21 -10.26 -19.18
N GLY A 9 -2.05 -9.78 -19.67
CA GLY A 9 -1.89 -8.38 -20.09
C GLY A 9 -2.11 -7.40 -18.92
N CYS A 10 -1.69 -7.78 -17.71
CA CYS A 10 -1.88 -6.96 -16.51
C CYS A 10 -1.14 -5.63 -16.65
N ASP A 11 -1.89 -4.53 -16.73
CA ASP A 11 -1.37 -3.16 -16.76
C ASP A 11 -1.29 -2.53 -15.36
N THR A 12 -2.08 -3.08 -14.43
CA THR A 12 -2.29 -2.53 -13.10
C THR A 12 -2.41 -3.64 -12.07
N ILE A 13 -1.74 -3.48 -10.92
CA ILE A 13 -1.77 -4.46 -9.82
C ILE A 13 -1.86 -3.79 -8.45
N CYS A 14 -2.73 -4.33 -7.59
CA CYS A 14 -2.82 -3.97 -6.18
C CYS A 14 -2.24 -5.10 -5.33
N ILE A 15 -1.20 -4.80 -4.55
CA ILE A 15 -0.49 -5.76 -3.70
C ILE A 15 -0.87 -5.51 -2.25
N ILE A 16 -1.47 -6.51 -1.62
CA ILE A 16 -1.88 -6.50 -0.21
C ILE A 16 -1.14 -7.65 0.50
N PRO A 17 -0.30 -7.36 1.51
CA PRO A 17 0.35 -8.41 2.29
C PRO A 17 -0.66 -9.35 2.94
N PRO A 18 -0.49 -10.68 2.84
CA PRO A 18 -1.42 -11.62 3.44
C PRO A 18 -1.28 -11.67 4.96
N ALA A 19 -2.36 -12.08 5.64
CA ALA A 19 -2.35 -12.39 7.06
C ALA A 19 -1.72 -13.77 7.34
N HIS A 20 -0.45 -13.94 6.94
CA HIS A 20 0.30 -15.20 7.07
C HIS A 20 1.67 -14.96 7.71
N LYS A 21 2.28 -16.01 8.29
CA LYS A 21 3.63 -15.94 8.88
C LYS A 21 4.70 -15.57 7.84
N ASP A 22 4.55 -16.12 6.63
CA ASP A 22 5.49 -15.92 5.51
C ASP A 22 5.10 -14.71 4.65
N LYS A 23 4.37 -13.74 5.22
CA LYS A 23 3.86 -12.56 4.49
C LYS A 23 4.95 -11.81 3.75
N TYR A 24 6.13 -11.72 4.35
CA TYR A 24 7.24 -10.96 3.79
C TYR A 24 7.71 -11.61 2.49
N ASP A 25 8.02 -12.90 2.53
CA ASP A 25 8.52 -13.64 1.37
C ASP A 25 7.48 -13.70 0.25
N ILE A 26 6.22 -13.98 0.59
CA ILE A 26 5.12 -13.99 -0.39
C ILE A 26 4.97 -12.62 -1.06
N THR A 27 4.99 -11.54 -0.27
CA THR A 27 4.83 -10.18 -0.82
C THR A 27 6.03 -9.76 -1.65
N ALA A 28 7.25 -10.08 -1.20
CA ALA A 28 8.48 -9.79 -1.94
C ALA A 28 8.53 -10.56 -3.28
N GLU A 29 8.05 -11.80 -3.31
CA GLU A 29 7.90 -12.57 -4.55
C GLU A 29 6.91 -11.89 -5.51
N LEU A 30 5.75 -11.45 -5.00
CA LEU A 30 4.74 -10.74 -5.81
C LEU A 30 5.28 -9.43 -6.39
N ILE A 31 5.96 -8.61 -5.58
CA ILE A 31 6.60 -7.36 -6.03
C ILE A 31 7.64 -7.66 -7.11
N THR A 32 8.48 -8.67 -6.88
CA THR A 32 9.49 -9.08 -7.86
C THR A 32 8.86 -9.59 -9.15
N ALA A 33 7.73 -10.30 -9.05
CA ALA A 33 7.02 -10.81 -10.21
C ALA A 33 6.35 -9.68 -11.02
N ALA A 34 5.75 -8.70 -10.36
CA ALA A 34 5.17 -7.51 -11.02
C ALA A 34 6.24 -6.73 -11.80
N ARG A 35 7.41 -6.51 -11.18
CA ARG A 35 8.56 -5.89 -11.85
C ARG A 35 9.04 -6.69 -13.06
N LYS A 36 9.20 -8.00 -12.91
CA LYS A 36 9.64 -8.88 -14.03
C LYS A 36 8.61 -8.95 -15.16
N ALA A 37 7.33 -8.79 -14.85
CA ALA A 37 6.25 -8.72 -15.83
C ALA A 37 6.09 -7.31 -16.44
N ASN A 38 6.87 -6.33 -15.97
CA ASN A 38 6.85 -4.94 -16.41
C ASN A 38 5.44 -4.32 -16.30
N VAL A 39 4.75 -4.57 -15.17
CA VAL A 39 3.43 -3.99 -14.88
C VAL A 39 3.59 -2.49 -14.64
N PRO A 40 2.97 -1.59 -15.43
CA PRO A 40 3.14 -0.15 -15.32
C PRO A 40 2.65 0.49 -14.00
N ASN A 41 1.46 0.11 -13.53
CA ASN A 41 0.85 0.71 -12.35
C ASN A 41 0.83 -0.28 -11.18
N VAL A 42 1.64 -0.02 -10.16
CA VAL A 42 1.75 -0.88 -8.97
C VAL A 42 1.32 -0.10 -7.74
N LEU A 43 0.26 -0.54 -7.09
CA LEU A 43 -0.16 -0.05 -5.78
C LEU A 43 0.19 -1.05 -4.70
N PHE A 44 0.80 -0.58 -3.62
CA PHE A 44 1.06 -1.36 -2.42
C PHE A 44 0.27 -0.82 -1.22
N ILE A 45 -0.52 -1.68 -0.57
CA ILE A 45 -1.19 -1.35 0.69
C ILE A 45 -0.26 -1.68 1.85
N SER A 46 0.35 -0.64 2.39
CA SER A 46 1.22 -0.68 3.55
C SER A 46 0.47 -0.32 4.84
N SER A 47 1.20 -0.13 5.94
CA SER A 47 0.66 0.17 7.26
C SER A 47 1.13 1.53 7.77
N ALA A 48 0.22 2.31 8.34
CA ALA A 48 0.53 3.57 9.01
C ALA A 48 1.43 3.34 10.23
N GLY A 49 2.42 4.21 10.43
CA GLY A 49 3.41 4.08 11.51
C GLY A 49 4.49 3.02 11.27
N ALA A 50 4.53 2.39 10.09
CA ALA A 50 5.60 1.45 9.74
C ALA A 50 6.99 2.11 9.71
N ASP A 51 7.06 3.37 9.29
CA ASP A 51 8.24 4.23 9.30
C ASP A 51 8.78 4.48 10.72
N MET A 52 7.90 4.55 11.71
CA MET A 52 8.23 4.69 13.13
C MET A 52 8.59 3.37 13.82
N ALA A 53 8.38 2.23 13.16
CA ALA A 53 8.68 0.92 13.73
C ALA A 53 10.20 0.67 13.82
N GLU A 54 10.64 0.14 14.96
CA GLU A 54 12.03 -0.26 15.17
C GLU A 54 12.20 -1.76 14.91
N ARG A 55 13.29 -2.16 14.24
CA ARG A 55 13.56 -3.58 13.93
C ARG A 55 13.56 -4.48 15.17
N GLY A 56 14.05 -3.98 16.30
CA GLY A 56 14.13 -4.74 17.55
C GLY A 56 12.83 -4.78 18.38
N LYS A 57 11.89 -3.85 18.15
CA LYS A 57 10.67 -3.72 18.96
C LYS A 57 9.41 -4.15 18.22
N GLN A 58 9.27 -3.76 16.96
CA GLN A 58 8.13 -4.11 16.11
C GLN A 58 8.60 -4.68 14.76
N PRO A 59 9.30 -5.83 14.75
CA PRO A 59 9.90 -6.38 13.53
C PRO A 59 8.89 -6.61 12.41
N HIS A 60 7.69 -7.10 12.73
CA HIS A 60 6.62 -7.34 11.75
C HIS A 60 6.04 -6.07 11.14
N LEU A 61 5.98 -4.98 11.90
CA LEU A 61 5.55 -3.69 11.38
C LEU A 61 6.67 -3.08 10.53
N ARG A 62 7.93 -3.26 10.94
CA ARG A 62 9.09 -2.79 10.18
C ARG A 62 9.27 -3.48 8.83
N GLN A 63 8.82 -4.73 8.68
CA GLN A 63 8.80 -5.45 7.39
C GLN A 63 8.05 -4.66 6.30
N PHE A 64 7.02 -3.88 6.65
CA PHE A 64 6.32 -3.05 5.68
C PHE A 64 7.23 -1.99 5.04
N VAL A 65 8.13 -1.36 5.81
CA VAL A 65 9.10 -0.40 5.25
C VAL A 65 10.05 -1.08 4.28
N ASP A 66 10.52 -2.28 4.61
CA ASP A 66 11.40 -3.03 3.72
C ASP A 66 10.67 -3.39 2.40
N LEU A 67 9.38 -3.74 2.47
CA LEU A 67 8.54 -3.99 1.29
C LEU A 67 8.23 -2.71 0.50
N GLU A 68 7.96 -1.58 1.17
CA GLU A 68 7.80 -0.27 0.54
C GLU A 68 9.06 0.09 -0.26
N CYS A 69 10.25 -0.08 0.33
CA CYS A 69 11.50 0.12 -0.37
C CYS A 69 11.65 -0.80 -1.59
N LEU A 70 11.22 -2.06 -1.51
CA LEU A 70 11.25 -2.97 -2.66
C LEU A 70 10.31 -2.56 -3.80
N VAL A 71 9.13 -2.04 -3.49
CA VAL A 71 8.18 -1.49 -4.47
C VAL A 71 8.77 -0.25 -5.15
N MET A 72 9.33 0.66 -4.34
CA MET A 72 9.90 1.92 -4.81
C MET A 72 11.27 1.76 -5.48
N ALA A 73 11.91 0.59 -5.40
CA ALA A 73 13.24 0.36 -5.96
C ALA A 73 13.32 0.53 -7.48
N ALA A 74 12.19 0.41 -8.18
CA ALA A 74 12.11 0.65 -9.63
C ALA A 74 11.80 2.11 -9.98
N THR A 75 11.41 2.95 -9.02
CA THR A 75 11.04 4.35 -9.27
C THR A 75 12.21 5.11 -9.90
N GLY A 76 11.95 5.75 -11.05
CA GLY A 76 12.97 6.52 -11.77
C GLY A 76 13.84 5.70 -12.72
N ASP A 77 13.65 4.38 -12.81
CA ASP A 77 14.24 3.57 -13.87
C ASP A 77 13.43 3.74 -15.17
N GLY A 78 13.91 4.61 -16.07
CA GLY A 78 13.29 4.86 -17.37
C GLY A 78 13.33 3.67 -18.34
N THR A 79 13.96 2.56 -17.97
CA THR A 79 14.00 1.34 -18.80
C THR A 79 12.86 0.37 -18.51
N MET A 80 12.11 0.56 -17.41
CA MET A 80 11.00 -0.29 -16.99
C MET A 80 9.73 0.51 -16.72
N SER A 81 8.60 0.08 -17.27
CA SER A 81 7.31 0.75 -17.06
C SER A 81 6.86 0.68 -15.60
N THR A 82 7.24 -0.37 -14.88
CA THR A 82 6.98 -0.52 -13.43
C THR A 82 7.56 0.62 -12.60
N GLY A 83 8.58 1.32 -13.11
CA GLY A 83 9.19 2.46 -12.44
C GLY A 83 8.45 3.79 -12.62
N HIS A 84 7.42 3.83 -13.45
CA HIS A 84 6.77 5.08 -13.84
C HIS A 84 5.88 5.67 -12.75
N SER A 85 5.10 4.84 -12.05
CA SER A 85 4.13 5.33 -11.07
C SER A 85 3.79 4.31 -9.97
N PRO A 86 4.77 3.80 -9.20
CA PRO A 86 4.46 3.01 -8.02
C PRO A 86 3.84 3.90 -6.92
N VAL A 87 2.77 3.41 -6.30
CA VAL A 87 2.07 4.11 -5.22
C VAL A 87 2.04 3.25 -3.96
N VAL A 88 2.19 3.90 -2.81
CA VAL A 88 2.05 3.27 -1.49
C VAL A 88 0.93 3.97 -0.73
N ILE A 89 -0.09 3.22 -0.31
CA ILE A 89 -1.10 3.69 0.64
C ILE A 89 -0.75 3.09 2.01
N ARG A 90 -0.47 3.93 2.99
CA ARG A 90 -0.26 3.50 4.38
C ARG A 90 -1.59 3.48 5.13
N ALA A 91 -2.24 2.33 5.17
CA ALA A 91 -3.52 2.18 5.83
C ALA A 91 -3.37 2.18 7.36
N GLY A 92 -4.23 2.95 8.02
CA GLY A 92 -4.32 3.00 9.48
C GLY A 92 -5.07 1.81 10.07
N PHE A 93 -5.56 1.97 11.30
CA PHE A 93 -6.37 0.97 11.95
C PHE A 93 -7.77 0.91 11.30
N TYR A 94 -8.17 -0.25 10.78
CA TYR A 94 -9.51 -0.40 10.21
C TYR A 94 -10.58 -0.38 11.29
N ALA A 95 -11.60 0.46 11.13
CA ALA A 95 -12.73 0.54 12.05
C ALA A 95 -13.42 -0.82 12.22
N GLU A 96 -13.50 -1.60 11.13
CA GLU A 96 -14.09 -2.94 11.10
C GLU A 96 -13.34 -3.95 11.98
N ASN A 97 -12.07 -3.69 12.33
CA ASN A 97 -11.36 -4.54 13.29
C ASN A 97 -12.00 -4.51 14.68
N ILE A 98 -12.75 -3.46 15.04
CA ILE A 98 -13.51 -3.38 16.30
C ILE A 98 -14.59 -4.46 16.37
N LEU A 99 -15.12 -4.89 15.22
CA LEU A 99 -16.16 -5.93 15.16
C LEU A 99 -15.66 -7.28 15.69
N THR A 100 -14.35 -7.51 15.74
CA THR A 100 -13.77 -8.72 16.35
C THR A 100 -14.08 -8.82 17.85
N TYR A 101 -14.36 -7.69 18.52
CA TYR A 101 -14.72 -7.64 19.94
C TYR A 101 -16.24 -7.60 20.19
N ALA A 102 -17.07 -7.64 19.14
CA ALA A 102 -18.52 -7.51 19.27
C ALA A 102 -19.16 -8.50 20.28
N PRO A 103 -18.79 -9.81 20.30
CA PRO A 103 -19.38 -10.74 21.26
C PRO A 103 -19.09 -10.36 22.72
N GLN A 104 -17.87 -9.87 23.00
CA GLN A 104 -17.48 -9.46 24.34
C GLN A 104 -18.13 -8.13 24.72
N ALA A 105 -18.19 -7.17 23.80
CA ALA A 105 -18.87 -5.90 24.01
C ALA A 105 -20.36 -6.07 24.31
N GLN A 106 -21.03 -7.02 23.65
CA GLN A 106 -22.45 -7.32 23.92
C GLN A 106 -22.67 -7.97 25.28
N LYS A 107 -21.76 -8.86 25.70
CA LYS A 107 -21.89 -9.62 26.95
C LYS A 107 -21.50 -8.79 28.18
N ASP A 108 -20.36 -8.11 28.10
CA ASP A 108 -19.72 -7.47 29.26
C ASP A 108 -19.90 -5.95 29.25
N ALA A 109 -20.53 -5.38 28.21
CA ALA A 109 -20.67 -3.94 27.99
C ALA A 109 -19.33 -3.16 27.98
N ILE A 110 -18.22 -3.86 27.70
CA ILE A 110 -16.86 -3.33 27.70
C ILE A 110 -16.23 -3.63 26.34
N LEU A 111 -15.54 -2.64 25.75
CA LEU A 111 -14.76 -2.81 24.54
C LEU A 111 -13.26 -2.88 24.87
N PRO A 112 -12.66 -4.09 24.94
CA PRO A 112 -11.28 -4.26 25.36
C PRO A 112 -10.32 -4.00 24.19
N LEU A 113 -10.05 -2.73 23.92
CA LEU A 113 -9.01 -2.35 22.95
C LEU A 113 -7.63 -2.43 23.60
N PRO A 114 -6.60 -2.92 22.88
CA PRO A 114 -5.22 -2.96 23.37
C PRO A 114 -4.57 -1.56 23.30
N MET A 115 -5.17 -0.58 23.96
CA MET A 115 -4.71 0.80 24.03
C MET A 115 -4.75 1.31 25.47
N GLY A 116 -3.82 2.19 25.84
CA GLY A 116 -3.88 2.87 27.14
C GLY A 116 -4.95 3.97 27.18
N THR A 117 -5.23 4.47 28.38
CA THR A 117 -6.35 5.38 28.68
C THR A 117 -6.25 6.77 28.07
N SER A 118 -5.06 7.19 27.65
CA SER A 118 -4.79 8.51 27.08
C SER A 118 -4.41 8.49 25.59
N HIS A 119 -4.46 7.32 24.93
CA HIS A 119 -4.07 7.22 23.53
C HIS A 119 -5.24 7.55 22.61
N LEU A 120 -4.96 8.37 21.59
CA LEU A 120 -5.89 8.63 20.50
C LEU A 120 -5.70 7.59 19.40
N ILE A 121 -6.81 7.18 18.77
CA ILE A 121 -6.80 6.35 17.57
C ILE A 121 -7.58 7.06 16.47
N ALA A 122 -7.08 6.94 15.23
CA ALA A 122 -7.73 7.43 14.03
C ALA A 122 -8.16 6.23 13.17
N PRO A 123 -9.33 5.62 13.46
CA PRO A 123 -9.81 4.50 12.68
C PRO A 123 -10.24 4.97 11.29
N VAL A 124 -9.98 4.16 10.27
CA VAL A 124 -10.40 4.39 8.89
C VAL A 124 -11.33 3.27 8.44
N ALA A 125 -12.36 3.58 7.66
CA ALA A 125 -13.18 2.53 7.09
C ALA A 125 -12.38 1.79 6.01
N ARG A 126 -12.45 0.45 6.00
CA ARG A 126 -11.79 -0.35 4.96
C ARG A 126 -12.33 -0.02 3.57
N ALA A 127 -13.61 0.35 3.48
CA ALA A 127 -14.25 0.79 2.24
C ALA A 127 -13.58 2.03 1.63
N ASP A 128 -13.21 3.01 2.46
CA ASP A 128 -12.55 4.24 1.99
C ASP A 128 -11.16 3.96 1.43
N VAL A 129 -10.40 3.07 2.09
CA VAL A 129 -9.09 2.64 1.59
C VAL A 129 -9.22 1.88 0.26
N ALA A 130 -10.25 1.05 0.11
CA ALA A 130 -10.53 0.37 -1.16
C ALA A 130 -10.94 1.36 -2.27
N GLN A 131 -11.73 2.37 -1.94
CA GLN A 131 -12.14 3.41 -2.90
C GLN A 131 -10.95 4.26 -3.33
N LEU A 132 -10.07 4.65 -2.40
CA LEU A 132 -8.82 5.34 -2.71
C LEU A 132 -7.92 4.48 -3.59
N ALA A 133 -7.76 3.19 -3.26
CA ALA A 133 -6.99 2.26 -4.08
C ALA A 133 -7.56 2.15 -5.49
N ALA A 134 -8.89 2.01 -5.63
CA ALA A 134 -9.53 1.98 -6.94
C ALA A 134 -9.28 3.27 -7.72
N HIS A 135 -9.42 4.43 -7.08
CA HIS A 135 -9.17 5.73 -7.71
C HIS A 135 -7.72 5.87 -8.21
N VAL A 136 -6.74 5.43 -7.42
CA VAL A 136 -5.32 5.41 -7.82
C VAL A 136 -5.09 4.46 -9.00
N LEU A 137 -5.71 3.28 -8.98
CA LEU A 137 -5.49 2.25 -10.00
C LEU A 137 -6.15 2.59 -11.33
N THR A 138 -7.31 3.24 -11.31
CA THR A 138 -8.04 3.67 -12.51
C THR A 138 -7.72 5.10 -12.93
N GLY A 139 -6.90 5.81 -12.16
CA GLY A 139 -6.52 7.18 -12.43
C GLY A 139 -5.76 7.28 -13.75
N SER A 140 -6.17 8.22 -14.60
CA SER A 140 -5.47 8.57 -15.83
C SER A 140 -4.87 9.97 -15.69
N GLY A 141 -3.67 10.15 -16.21
CA GLY A 141 -2.93 11.40 -16.17
C GLY A 141 -1.58 11.20 -16.86
N ALA A 142 -0.98 12.26 -17.39
CA ALA A 142 0.38 12.14 -17.89
C ALA A 142 1.32 11.75 -16.74
N THR A 143 2.14 10.74 -16.98
CA THR A 143 3.12 10.27 -16.01
C THR A 143 4.25 11.28 -15.99
N ALA A 144 4.71 11.68 -14.79
CA ALA A 144 5.89 12.52 -14.67
C ALA A 144 7.11 11.74 -15.17
N SER A 145 7.43 11.87 -16.46
CA SER A 145 8.70 11.36 -16.99
C SER A 145 9.81 12.20 -16.38
N MET A 146 10.52 11.65 -15.40
CA MET A 146 11.77 12.24 -14.87
C MET A 146 12.90 12.31 -15.93
N VAL A 147 12.61 11.93 -17.18
CA VAL A 147 13.50 12.05 -18.32
C VAL A 147 13.16 13.31 -19.11
N GLY A 148 13.80 14.43 -18.76
CA GLY A 148 13.92 15.60 -19.64
C GLY A 148 13.06 16.81 -19.26
N THR A 149 13.79 17.89 -18.95
CA THR A 149 13.35 19.29 -18.77
C THR A 149 12.33 19.56 -17.67
N ALA A 150 12.78 20.33 -16.68
CA ALA A 150 11.94 20.96 -15.67
C ALA A 150 10.90 21.87 -16.34
N ASP A 151 9.72 21.34 -16.60
CA ASP A 151 8.51 22.11 -16.76
C ASP A 151 7.59 21.77 -15.57
N ASN A 152 7.43 22.74 -14.67
CA ASN A 152 6.57 22.68 -13.49
C ASN A 152 5.08 22.97 -13.84
N SER A 153 4.64 22.74 -15.08
CA SER A 153 3.26 22.95 -15.53
C SER A 153 2.21 22.10 -14.80
N TRP A 154 2.62 21.11 -14.02
CA TRP A 154 1.73 20.29 -13.18
C TRP A 154 1.15 21.01 -11.95
N CYS A 155 1.70 22.17 -11.56
CA CYS A 155 1.18 22.93 -10.42
C CYS A 155 -0.01 23.85 -10.76
N SER A 156 -0.41 23.98 -12.01
CA SER A 156 -1.68 24.64 -12.36
C SER A 156 -2.81 23.63 -12.29
N LEU A 157 -3.39 23.47 -11.11
CA LEU A 157 -4.78 23.02 -11.00
C LEU A 157 -5.62 24.05 -11.75
N ASP A 158 -6.16 23.67 -12.91
CA ASP A 158 -7.21 24.44 -13.55
C ASP A 158 -8.40 24.51 -12.58
N PRO A 159 -8.85 25.71 -12.18
CA PRO A 159 -10.03 25.85 -11.35
C PRO A 159 -11.27 25.67 -12.24
N ASP A 160 -12.09 24.68 -11.91
CA ASP A 160 -13.50 24.61 -12.36
C ASP A 160 -14.29 25.83 -11.86
#